data_AF-A0A5Q2NTX8-F1
#
_entry.id   AF-A0A5Q2NTX8-F1
#
_cell.length_a   1.000
_cell.length_b   1.000
_cell.length_c   1.000
_cell.angle_alpha   90.00
_cell.angle_beta   90.00
_cell.angle_gamma   90.00
#
_symmetry.space_group_name_H-M   'P 1'
#
loop_
_entity.id
_entity.type
_entity.pdbx_description
1 polymer ?
#
loop_
_entity_poly.entity_id
_entity_poly.type
_entity_poly.pdbx_seq_one_letter_code
_entity_poly.pdbx_strand_id
1 'polypeptide(L)'
;MKKLHRPAVVIILLLSLLSLPLSASAHSGRTDSSGGHNCSEKSIRKGLCTGYHYHNGGSSSSGSSSSSSSGSTSSSTAASSKKSTTVRSVIANEAKPQAHCTKVSDVLTGSSSQYRYYERIWDCRKSTDSGAKYEETSLSLYVDEKLAALDKGIVSLQQTNYISLRDFSRLFGFSLDVAKTKVSVVKQKKTAFEIEAQTRKINGSAGFSGFKAIQIEGAYYVPLRYAAGMAGASIVSADSRSIELSTKR
;
A
#
# COMPACT_ATOMS: atom_id res chain seq x y z
N MET A 1 31.29 -32.73 -48.47
CA MET A 1 30.65 -31.57 -47.81
C MET A 1 30.86 -31.70 -46.30
N LYS A 2 31.71 -30.84 -45.71
CA LYS A 2 32.20 -30.98 -44.33
C LYS A 2 31.08 -30.59 -43.34
N LYS A 3 30.64 -31.53 -42.49
CA LYS A 3 29.65 -31.29 -41.42
C LYS A 3 30.26 -30.37 -40.36
N LEU A 4 30.08 -29.06 -40.52
CA LEU A 4 30.54 -28.06 -39.57
C LEU A 4 29.63 -28.04 -38.33
N HIS A 5 30.17 -28.59 -37.24
CA HIS A 5 30.05 -28.15 -35.83
C HIS A 5 28.70 -27.60 -35.33
N ARG A 6 27.67 -28.44 -35.25
CA ARG A 6 26.43 -28.14 -34.50
C ARG A 6 26.65 -27.86 -32.98
N PRO A 7 27.53 -28.55 -32.23
CA PRO A 7 27.71 -28.24 -30.81
C PRO A 7 28.56 -26.98 -30.59
N ALA A 8 29.48 -26.64 -31.50
CA ALA A 8 30.31 -25.44 -31.34
C ALA A 8 29.48 -24.16 -31.47
N VAL A 9 28.49 -24.12 -32.36
CA VAL A 9 27.58 -22.96 -32.49
C VAL A 9 26.73 -22.79 -31.23
N VAL A 10 26.25 -23.90 -30.62
CA VAL A 10 25.49 -23.85 -29.37
C VAL A 10 26.37 -23.41 -28.20
N ILE A 11 27.62 -23.89 -28.12
CA ILE A 11 28.57 -23.51 -27.08
C ILE A 11 28.98 -22.04 -27.23
N ILE A 12 29.23 -21.57 -28.45
CA ILE A 12 29.54 -20.16 -28.74
C ILE A 12 28.35 -19.25 -28.39
N LEU A 13 27.12 -19.68 -28.69
CA LEU A 13 25.90 -18.97 -28.28
C LEU A 13 25.77 -18.92 -26.75
N LEU A 14 25.98 -20.04 -26.05
CA LEU A 14 25.92 -20.08 -24.58
C LEU A 14 27.00 -19.21 -23.92
N LEU A 15 28.24 -19.23 -24.46
CA LEU A 15 29.33 -18.36 -24.01
C LEU A 15 29.03 -16.87 -24.26
N SER A 16 28.34 -16.55 -25.36
CA SER A 16 27.93 -15.17 -25.65
C SER A 16 26.91 -14.62 -24.65
N LEU A 17 26.01 -15.47 -24.12
CA LEU A 17 25.07 -15.08 -23.06
C LEU A 17 25.76 -14.88 -21.69
N LEU A 18 26.86 -15.59 -21.42
CA LEU A 18 27.65 -15.41 -20.18
C LEU A 18 28.48 -14.12 -20.17
N SER A 19 28.65 -13.49 -21.34
CA SER A 19 29.42 -12.25 -21.51
C SER A 19 28.58 -10.99 -21.24
N LEU A 20 27.28 -11.13 -20.92
CA LEU A 20 26.40 -10.02 -20.58
C LEU A 20 26.74 -9.52 -19.16
N PRO A 21 27.07 -8.24 -18.97
CA PRO A 21 27.35 -7.71 -17.64
C PRO A 21 26.08 -7.72 -16.78
N LEU A 22 26.03 -8.61 -15.78
CA LEU A 22 25.08 -8.54 -14.68
C LEU A 22 25.40 -7.29 -13.85
N SER A 23 24.81 -6.16 -14.24
CA SER A 23 24.96 -4.90 -13.54
C SER A 23 24.12 -4.93 -12.27
N ALA A 24 24.65 -5.53 -11.22
CA ALA A 24 24.10 -5.40 -9.87
C ALA A 24 24.51 -4.03 -9.32
N SER A 25 23.63 -3.05 -9.47
CA SER A 25 23.87 -1.70 -8.95
C SER A 25 23.71 -1.69 -7.43
N ALA A 26 24.78 -2.04 -6.72
CA ALA A 26 24.90 -1.76 -5.29
C ALA A 26 24.82 -0.23 -5.10
N HIS A 27 23.79 0.22 -4.37
CA HIS A 27 23.61 1.64 -4.12
C HIS A 27 24.74 2.17 -3.23
N SER A 28 25.13 3.43 -3.42
CA SER A 28 26.15 4.07 -2.59
C SER A 28 25.67 4.18 -1.14
N GLY A 29 26.39 3.54 -0.23
CA GLY A 29 26.17 3.62 1.22
C GLY A 29 27.01 2.57 1.92
N ARG A 30 28.18 2.95 2.46
CA ARG A 30 28.90 2.07 3.38
C ARG A 30 28.08 2.00 4.66
N THR A 31 27.84 0.79 5.16
CA THR A 31 27.26 0.58 6.47
C THR A 31 28.19 1.16 7.54
N ASP A 32 27.64 1.91 8.49
CA ASP A 32 28.39 2.46 9.61
C ASP A 32 28.70 1.39 10.67
N SER A 33 29.45 1.78 11.70
CA SER A 33 29.84 0.90 12.81
C SER A 33 28.66 0.31 13.57
N SER A 34 27.49 0.91 13.43
CA SER A 34 26.28 0.42 14.06
C SER A 34 25.56 -0.59 13.18
N GLY A 35 25.84 -0.74 11.87
CA GLY A 35 25.13 -1.68 11.01
C GLY A 35 24.01 -1.04 10.16
N GLY A 36 23.92 0.29 10.11
CA GLY A 36 22.99 1.00 9.23
C GLY A 36 23.68 1.95 8.26
N HIS A 37 22.91 2.57 7.37
CA HIS A 37 23.43 3.54 6.39
C HIS A 37 22.39 4.61 6.07
N ASN A 38 22.87 5.82 5.75
CA ASN A 38 22.03 6.87 5.19
C ASN A 38 21.76 6.58 3.71
N CYS A 39 20.52 6.72 3.30
CA CYS A 39 20.08 6.49 1.94
C CYS A 39 20.42 7.69 1.06
N SER A 40 20.98 7.39 -0.11
CA SER A 40 21.24 8.41 -1.11
C SER A 40 19.94 9.08 -1.54
N GLU A 41 20.02 10.35 -1.92
CA GLU A 41 18.88 11.12 -2.41
C GLU A 41 18.22 10.45 -3.63
N LYS A 42 19.00 9.74 -4.45
CA LYS A 42 18.52 8.96 -5.60
C LYS A 42 17.71 7.73 -5.16
N SER A 43 18.10 7.06 -4.09
CA SER A 43 17.38 5.92 -3.52
C SER A 43 16.05 6.35 -2.89
N ILE A 44 16.06 7.51 -2.23
CA ILE A 44 14.87 8.12 -1.63
C ILE A 44 13.87 8.50 -2.74
N ARG A 45 14.34 9.17 -3.81
CA ARG A 45 13.49 9.56 -4.95
C ARG A 45 12.85 8.35 -5.66
N LYS A 46 13.53 7.20 -5.67
CA LYS A 46 13.02 5.95 -6.25
C LYS A 46 12.12 5.15 -5.30
N GLY A 47 11.89 5.64 -4.07
CA GLY A 47 11.08 4.93 -3.07
C GLY A 47 11.71 3.63 -2.57
N LEU A 48 13.02 3.43 -2.78
CA LEU A 48 13.72 2.20 -2.38
C LEU A 48 14.19 2.25 -0.91
N CYS A 49 14.19 3.44 -0.30
CA CYS A 49 14.54 3.65 1.10
C CYS A 49 14.02 5.00 1.61
N THR A 50 13.81 5.14 2.93
CA THR A 50 13.43 6.39 3.60
C THR A 50 14.47 6.79 4.65
N GLY A 51 15.35 7.75 4.33
CA GLY A 51 16.26 8.33 5.32
C GLY A 51 17.44 7.42 5.68
N TYR A 52 17.40 6.76 6.83
CA TYR A 52 18.47 5.88 7.32
C TYR A 52 17.93 4.46 7.51
N HIS A 53 18.63 3.46 6.98
CA HIS A 53 18.21 2.06 6.99
C HIS A 53 19.23 1.18 7.71
N TYR A 54 18.75 0.40 8.66
CA TYR A 54 19.54 -0.50 9.48
C TYR A 54 19.36 -1.98 9.08
N HIS A 55 20.47 -2.73 8.96
CA HIS A 55 20.46 -4.17 8.65
C HIS A 55 20.68 -5.02 9.91
N ASN A 56 19.63 -5.23 10.72
CA ASN A 56 19.70 -6.09 11.92
C ASN A 56 19.46 -7.56 11.54
N GLY A 57 20.41 -8.14 10.79
CA GLY A 57 20.27 -9.46 10.16
C GLY A 57 21.18 -10.58 10.67
N GLY A 58 21.89 -10.44 11.79
CA GLY A 58 22.76 -11.54 12.27
C GLY A 58 23.37 -11.34 13.66
N SER A 59 22.94 -12.20 14.60
CA SER A 59 23.64 -12.78 15.77
C SER A 59 24.67 -11.98 16.59
N SER A 60 24.41 -11.88 17.91
CA SER A 60 25.32 -11.97 19.09
C SER A 60 26.53 -10.98 19.15
N SER A 61 27.00 -10.42 20.26
CA SER A 61 26.94 -10.74 21.70
C SER A 61 27.73 -9.65 22.46
N SER A 62 27.36 -9.45 23.73
CA SER A 62 28.21 -9.10 24.90
C SER A 62 29.19 -7.92 24.85
N GLY A 63 29.07 -7.05 25.86
CA GLY A 63 30.12 -6.11 26.27
C GLY A 63 29.76 -5.35 27.54
N SER A 64 29.79 -6.04 28.68
CA SER A 64 29.62 -5.51 30.04
C SER A 64 30.86 -4.79 30.56
N SER A 65 30.66 -4.06 31.68
CA SER A 65 31.64 -3.49 32.64
C SER A 65 32.21 -2.10 32.31
N SER A 66 32.50 -1.20 33.24
CA SER A 66 32.22 -1.07 34.68
C SER A 66 32.67 0.33 35.11
N SER A 67 32.06 0.84 36.17
CA SER A 67 32.41 2.04 36.93
C SER A 67 33.87 2.09 37.42
N SER A 68 34.45 3.29 37.53
CA SER A 68 35.05 3.77 38.79
C SER A 68 35.45 5.25 38.73
N SER A 69 35.39 5.82 39.93
CA SER A 69 35.37 7.21 40.38
C SER A 69 36.75 7.83 40.65
N SER A 70 36.83 9.16 40.57
CA SER A 70 37.58 10.11 41.44
C SER A 70 37.67 11.45 40.70
N GLY A 71 37.66 12.64 41.29
CA GLY A 71 37.69 13.09 42.67
C GLY A 71 37.17 14.52 42.76
N SER A 72 37.26 15.05 43.98
CA SER A 72 36.57 16.15 44.62
C SER A 72 36.96 17.58 44.21
N THR A 73 36.11 18.52 44.67
CA THR A 73 36.36 19.95 45.00
C THR A 73 36.61 20.88 43.81
N SER A 74 36.05 22.09 43.72
CA SER A 74 35.54 23.02 44.72
C SER A 74 34.60 24.02 44.05
N SER A 75 33.67 24.51 44.86
CA SER A 75 32.74 25.61 44.60
C SER A 75 33.45 26.91 44.20
N SER A 76 32.98 27.54 43.13
CA SER A 76 32.96 28.99 43.01
C SER A 76 31.74 29.40 42.20
N THR A 77 30.79 29.94 42.94
CA THR A 77 29.64 30.70 42.48
C THR A 77 30.05 31.79 41.50
N ALA A 78 29.64 31.65 40.25
CA ALA A 78 29.45 32.76 39.34
C ALA A 78 28.05 32.59 38.74
N ALA A 79 27.13 33.43 39.20
CA ALA A 79 25.78 33.53 38.70
C ALA A 79 25.82 33.97 37.23
N SER A 80 25.93 33.00 36.33
CA SER A 80 25.66 33.19 34.91
C SER A 80 24.15 33.00 34.72
N SER A 81 23.50 34.13 34.43
CA SER A 81 22.18 34.26 33.84
C SER A 81 21.65 32.94 33.24
N LYS A 82 20.67 32.33 33.93
CA LYS A 82 19.90 31.18 33.44
C LYS A 82 19.22 31.55 32.13
N LYS A 83 19.92 31.36 31.01
CA LYS A 83 19.32 31.27 29.70
C LYS A 83 18.41 30.04 29.76
N SER A 84 17.11 30.28 29.77
CA SER A 84 16.09 29.25 29.62
C SER A 84 16.43 28.47 28.35
N THR A 85 17.07 27.31 28.51
CA THR A 85 17.37 26.41 27.41
C THR A 85 16.04 25.80 26.99
N THR A 86 15.33 26.49 26.11
CA THR A 86 14.13 25.96 25.47
C THR A 86 14.56 24.69 24.72
N VAL A 87 14.19 23.54 25.27
CA VAL A 87 14.43 22.23 24.64
C VAL A 87 13.77 22.25 23.27
N ARG A 88 14.55 22.04 22.20
CA ARG A 88 14.06 22.12 20.82
C ARG A 88 13.57 20.75 20.36
N SER A 89 12.46 20.72 19.63
CA SER A 89 11.95 19.48 19.04
C SER A 89 12.51 19.28 17.64
N VAL A 90 12.93 18.05 17.34
CA VAL A 90 13.35 17.59 16.00
C VAL A 90 12.41 16.48 15.57
N ILE A 91 11.81 16.60 14.38
CA ILE A 91 10.82 15.65 13.88
C ILE A 91 11.37 14.95 12.64
N ALA A 92 11.59 13.64 12.76
CA ALA A 92 11.86 12.78 11.62
C ALA A 92 10.58 12.55 10.82
N ASN A 93 10.73 12.35 9.50
CA ASN A 93 9.61 12.12 8.57
C ASN A 93 8.58 13.26 8.59
N GLU A 94 9.04 14.50 8.79
CA GLU A 94 8.17 15.67 8.88
C GLU A 94 7.42 15.94 7.56
N ALA A 95 8.07 15.67 6.43
CA ALA A 95 7.48 15.82 5.11
C ALA A 95 6.43 14.73 4.85
N LYS A 96 5.30 15.14 4.29
CA LYS A 96 4.20 14.24 3.94
C LYS A 96 4.66 13.30 2.80
N PRO A 97 4.62 11.96 2.98
CA PRO A 97 5.13 11.02 1.98
C PRO A 97 4.27 10.96 0.71
N GLN A 98 2.94 11.09 0.82
CA GLN A 98 2.01 11.16 -0.30
C GLN A 98 0.89 12.15 0.02
N ALA A 99 0.35 12.84 -1.00
CA ALA A 99 -0.62 13.93 -0.80
C ALA A 99 -1.83 13.57 0.09
N HIS A 100 -2.31 12.32 -0.01
CA HIS A 100 -3.47 11.82 0.74
C HIS A 100 -3.15 11.36 2.18
N CYS A 101 -1.87 11.28 2.58
CA CYS A 101 -1.52 10.89 3.94
C CYS A 101 -1.89 11.99 4.95
N THR A 102 -2.47 11.59 6.07
CA THR A 102 -2.82 12.46 7.19
C THR A 102 -1.91 12.19 8.39
N LYS A 103 -1.46 13.27 9.07
CA LYS A 103 -0.65 13.13 10.28
C LYS A 103 -1.49 12.47 11.38
N VAL A 104 -0.97 11.40 11.97
CA VAL A 104 -1.59 10.71 13.11
C VAL A 104 -1.06 11.30 14.41
N SER A 105 0.25 11.23 14.61
CA SER A 105 0.92 11.68 15.84
C SER A 105 2.42 11.87 15.62
N ASP A 106 3.07 12.58 16.54
CA ASP A 106 4.52 12.60 16.67
C ASP A 106 4.89 11.77 17.92
N VAL A 107 5.57 10.64 17.74
CA VAL A 107 5.96 9.72 18.82
C VAL A 107 7.36 10.08 19.29
N LEU A 108 7.55 10.32 20.58
CA LEU A 108 8.87 10.60 21.16
C LEU A 108 9.75 9.36 21.02
N THR A 109 10.85 9.48 20.29
CA THR A 109 11.82 8.39 20.08
C THR A 109 13.07 8.54 20.92
N GLY A 110 13.37 9.75 21.40
CA GLY A 110 14.50 9.99 22.30
C GLY A 110 14.59 11.45 22.75
N SER A 111 15.51 11.71 23.67
CA SER A 111 15.80 13.06 24.14
C SER A 111 17.27 13.22 24.52
N SER A 112 17.74 14.47 24.49
CA SER A 112 19.03 14.91 25.01
C SER A 112 18.82 16.16 25.86
N SER A 113 19.90 16.68 26.45
CA SER A 113 19.88 17.90 27.28
C SER A 113 19.29 19.13 26.57
N GLN A 114 19.34 19.17 25.24
CA GLN A 114 18.89 20.31 24.43
C GLN A 114 17.79 19.95 23.42
N TYR A 115 17.56 18.66 23.14
CA TYR A 115 16.65 18.22 22.08
C TYR A 115 15.66 17.14 22.51
N ARG A 116 14.47 17.16 21.92
CA ARG A 116 13.55 16.01 21.91
C ARG A 116 13.36 15.54 20.47
N TYR A 117 13.55 14.25 20.25
CA TYR A 117 13.44 13.62 18.94
C TYR A 117 12.09 12.92 18.84
N TYR A 118 11.38 13.20 17.75
CA TYR A 118 10.09 12.61 17.45
C TYR A 118 10.13 11.93 16.08
N GLU A 119 9.35 10.87 15.93
CA GLU A 119 9.01 10.30 14.63
C GLU A 119 7.54 10.58 14.32
N ARG A 120 7.28 11.17 13.15
CA ARG A 120 5.92 11.47 12.70
C ARG A 120 5.29 10.25 12.05
N ILE A 121 4.18 9.79 12.62
CA ILE A 121 3.35 8.71 12.07
C ILE A 121 2.33 9.30 11.09
N TRP A 122 2.28 8.74 9.89
CA TRP A 122 1.34 9.09 8.83
C TRP A 122 0.32 7.95 8.61
N ASP A 123 -0.97 8.28 8.53
CA ASP A 123 -1.99 7.37 8.02
C ASP A 123 -2.16 7.65 6.53
N CYS A 124 -1.58 6.78 5.72
CA CYS A 124 -1.65 6.81 4.26
C CYS A 124 -2.77 5.90 3.71
N ARG A 125 -3.70 5.41 4.54
CA ARG A 125 -4.85 4.67 4.01
C ARG A 125 -5.75 5.62 3.24
N LYS A 126 -6.09 5.22 2.01
CA LYS A 126 -7.05 5.95 1.18
C LYS A 126 -8.43 5.94 1.85
N SER A 127 -9.19 7.00 1.62
CA SER A 127 -10.51 7.21 2.20
C SER A 127 -11.56 7.24 1.10
N THR A 128 -12.72 6.62 1.37
CA THR A 128 -13.93 6.81 0.57
C THR A 128 -14.41 8.25 0.69
N ASP A 129 -15.35 8.65 -0.16
CA ASP A 129 -15.98 9.97 -0.11
C ASP A 129 -16.75 10.19 1.22
N SER A 130 -17.10 9.11 1.92
CA SER A 130 -17.69 9.13 3.26
C SER A 130 -16.65 9.05 4.39
N GLY A 131 -15.36 9.11 4.10
CA GLY A 131 -14.25 9.08 5.07
C GLY A 131 -13.81 7.68 5.52
N ALA A 132 -14.46 6.61 5.07
CA ALA A 132 -14.12 5.25 5.49
C ALA A 132 -12.78 4.82 4.88
N LYS A 133 -11.92 4.16 5.64
CA LYS A 133 -10.62 3.70 5.16
C LYS A 133 -10.77 2.44 4.29
N TYR A 134 -10.08 2.41 3.15
CA TYR A 134 -10.03 1.25 2.27
C TYR A 134 -8.59 0.97 1.81
N GLU A 135 -8.37 -0.23 1.30
CA GLU A 135 -7.11 -0.70 0.75
C GLU A 135 -7.28 -0.99 -0.74
N GLU A 136 -6.30 -0.58 -1.54
CA GLU A 136 -6.21 -1.04 -2.93
C GLU A 136 -5.63 -2.45 -2.96
N THR A 137 -6.23 -3.31 -3.77
CA THR A 137 -5.77 -4.70 -3.89
C THR A 137 -5.06 -4.90 -5.23
N SER A 138 -4.11 -5.83 -5.26
CA SER A 138 -3.50 -6.35 -6.49
C SER A 138 -4.27 -7.54 -7.07
N LEU A 139 -5.52 -7.75 -6.63
CA LEU A 139 -6.33 -8.89 -7.02
C LEU A 139 -6.69 -8.81 -8.51
N SER A 140 -6.40 -9.89 -9.23
CA SER A 140 -6.90 -10.11 -10.58
C SER A 140 -8.29 -10.74 -10.53
N LEU A 141 -9.21 -10.26 -11.36
CA LEU A 141 -10.55 -10.85 -11.47
C LEU A 141 -10.63 -11.69 -12.75
N TYR A 142 -11.09 -12.93 -12.63
CA TYR A 142 -11.42 -13.80 -13.75
C TYR A 142 -12.93 -14.02 -13.81
N VAL A 143 -13.50 -14.01 -15.01
CA VAL A 143 -14.91 -14.36 -15.26
C VAL A 143 -14.92 -15.42 -16.35
N ASP A 144 -15.46 -16.60 -16.04
CA ASP A 144 -15.46 -17.77 -16.91
C ASP A 144 -14.07 -18.05 -17.51
N GLU A 145 -13.07 -18.20 -16.63
CA GLU A 145 -11.65 -18.46 -16.94
C GLU A 145 -10.92 -17.31 -17.69
N LYS A 146 -11.59 -16.20 -17.99
CA LYS A 146 -11.00 -15.06 -18.70
C LYS A 146 -10.66 -13.91 -17.76
N LEU A 147 -9.46 -13.36 -17.90
CA LEU A 147 -9.06 -12.17 -17.15
C LEU A 147 -9.97 -10.99 -17.50
N ALA A 148 -10.59 -10.40 -16.48
CA ALA A 148 -11.43 -9.22 -16.60
C ALA A 148 -10.58 -7.96 -16.71
N ALA A 149 -10.82 -7.16 -17.76
CA ALA A 149 -10.24 -5.83 -17.89
C ALA A 149 -11.00 -4.84 -17.00
N LEU A 150 -10.38 -4.45 -15.88
CA LEU A 150 -10.92 -3.46 -14.94
C LEU A 150 -10.26 -2.11 -15.18
N ASP A 151 -11.07 -1.04 -15.30
CA ASP A 151 -10.54 0.32 -15.36
C ASP A 151 -10.15 0.81 -13.97
N LYS A 152 -10.86 0.35 -12.93
CA LYS A 152 -10.53 0.57 -11.53
C LYS A 152 -10.35 -0.78 -10.82
N GLY A 153 -9.22 -0.95 -10.14
CA GLY A 153 -8.91 -2.17 -9.41
C GLY A 153 -9.91 -2.48 -8.28
N ILE A 154 -9.90 -3.74 -7.84
CA ILE A 154 -10.68 -4.17 -6.67
C ILE A 154 -10.12 -3.48 -5.43
N VAL A 155 -11.02 -2.98 -4.58
CA VAL A 155 -10.67 -2.37 -3.29
C VAL A 155 -11.22 -3.22 -2.16
N SER A 156 -10.53 -3.24 -1.01
CA SER A 156 -10.96 -3.95 0.19
C SER A 156 -11.31 -2.96 1.28
N LEU A 157 -12.46 -3.18 1.91
CA LEU A 157 -12.90 -2.43 3.09
C LEU A 157 -13.48 -3.43 4.09
N GLN A 158 -12.92 -3.46 5.31
CA GLN A 158 -13.32 -4.38 6.38
C GLN A 158 -13.43 -5.84 5.90
N GLN A 159 -12.40 -6.34 5.20
CA GLN A 159 -12.32 -7.70 4.63
C GLN A 159 -13.38 -8.01 3.55
N THR A 160 -14.13 -7.00 3.09
CA THR A 160 -15.05 -7.12 1.98
C THR A 160 -14.43 -6.51 0.73
N ASN A 161 -14.34 -7.29 -0.34
CA ASN A 161 -13.87 -6.82 -1.63
C ASN A 161 -15.00 -6.11 -2.39
N TYR A 162 -14.68 -4.98 -3.00
CA TYR A 162 -15.59 -4.16 -3.79
C TYR A 162 -15.05 -3.99 -5.21
N ILE A 163 -15.97 -3.97 -6.17
CA ILE A 163 -15.69 -3.73 -7.59
C ILE A 163 -16.39 -2.43 -8.03
N SER A 164 -15.77 -1.69 -8.94
CA SER A 164 -16.41 -0.54 -9.56
C SER A 164 -17.72 -0.98 -10.23
N LEU A 165 -18.79 -0.24 -9.97
CA LEU A 165 -20.10 -0.50 -10.58
C LEU A 165 -20.03 -0.45 -12.11
N ARG A 166 -19.18 0.43 -12.67
CA ARG A 166 -19.00 0.56 -14.12
C ARG A 166 -18.35 -0.69 -14.71
N ASP A 167 -17.24 -1.14 -14.11
CA ASP A 167 -16.54 -2.34 -14.57
C ASP A 167 -17.42 -3.59 -14.42
N PHE A 168 -18.09 -3.74 -13.27
CA PHE A 168 -19.07 -4.81 -13.05
C PHE A 168 -20.16 -4.81 -14.13
N SER A 169 -20.74 -3.64 -14.42
CA SER A 169 -21.83 -3.53 -15.40
C SER A 169 -21.36 -3.92 -16.79
N ARG A 170 -20.16 -3.49 -17.19
CA ARG A 170 -19.54 -3.86 -18.46
C ARG A 170 -19.28 -5.36 -18.55
N LEU A 171 -18.74 -5.97 -17.50
CA LEU A 171 -18.39 -7.40 -17.49
C LEU A 171 -19.61 -8.31 -17.65
N PHE A 172 -20.75 -7.95 -17.05
CA PHE A 172 -21.94 -8.81 -17.02
C PHE A 172 -23.09 -8.33 -17.93
N GLY A 173 -22.82 -7.32 -18.77
CA GLY A 173 -23.77 -6.80 -19.76
C GLY A 173 -24.96 -6.05 -19.15
N PHE A 174 -24.73 -5.34 -18.05
CA PHE A 174 -25.70 -4.41 -17.47
C PHE A 174 -25.55 -3.00 -18.07
N SER A 175 -26.67 -2.29 -18.14
CA SER A 175 -26.73 -0.86 -18.41
C SER A 175 -26.94 -0.08 -17.12
N LEU A 176 -26.44 1.14 -17.06
CA LEU A 176 -26.61 2.04 -15.92
C LEU A 176 -27.54 3.18 -16.30
N ASP A 177 -28.58 3.39 -15.51
CA ASP A 177 -29.43 4.57 -15.56
C ASP A 177 -29.15 5.43 -14.31
N VAL A 178 -28.59 6.62 -14.53
CA VAL A 178 -28.08 7.49 -13.46
C VAL A 178 -29.02 8.67 -13.28
N ALA A 179 -29.80 8.65 -12.21
CA ALA A 179 -30.66 9.75 -11.79
C ALA A 179 -30.04 10.52 -10.60
N LYS A 180 -30.60 11.70 -10.29
CA LYS A 180 -30.13 12.52 -9.16
C LYS A 180 -30.26 11.80 -7.80
N THR A 181 -31.28 10.96 -7.65
CA THR A 181 -31.63 10.32 -6.38
C THR A 181 -31.15 8.86 -6.28
N LYS A 182 -30.90 8.21 -7.41
CA LYS A 182 -30.51 6.81 -7.47
C LYS A 182 -29.77 6.44 -8.75
N VAL A 183 -29.05 5.33 -8.71
CA VAL A 183 -28.46 4.67 -9.87
C VAL A 183 -29.12 3.32 -10.04
N SER A 184 -29.77 3.08 -11.18
CA SER A 184 -30.43 1.82 -11.50
C SER A 184 -29.56 0.98 -12.43
N VAL A 185 -29.40 -0.30 -12.08
CA VAL A 185 -28.61 -1.27 -12.84
C VAL A 185 -29.57 -2.19 -13.58
N VAL A 186 -29.56 -2.15 -14.90
CA VAL A 186 -30.61 -2.70 -15.76
C VAL A 186 -30.04 -3.79 -16.67
N LYS A 187 -30.75 -4.91 -16.80
CA LYS A 187 -30.45 -5.97 -17.78
C LYS A 187 -31.71 -6.34 -18.52
N GLN A 188 -31.68 -6.33 -19.85
CA GLN A 188 -32.84 -6.68 -20.70
C GLN A 188 -34.14 -5.96 -20.28
N LYS A 189 -34.06 -4.64 -20.03
CA LYS A 189 -35.17 -3.78 -19.56
C LYS A 189 -35.74 -4.11 -18.17
N LYS A 190 -35.11 -5.00 -17.40
CA LYS A 190 -35.44 -5.27 -16.00
C LYS A 190 -34.37 -4.68 -15.10
N THR A 191 -34.79 -3.94 -14.07
CA THR A 191 -33.89 -3.46 -13.02
C THR A 191 -33.43 -4.65 -12.17
N ALA A 192 -32.13 -4.88 -12.12
CA ALA A 192 -31.54 -5.90 -11.26
C ALA A 192 -31.45 -5.38 -9.82
N PHE A 193 -30.87 -4.19 -9.63
CA PHE A 193 -30.82 -3.50 -8.35
C PHE A 193 -30.66 -1.99 -8.56
N GLU A 194 -30.88 -1.24 -7.49
CA GLU A 194 -30.73 0.21 -7.44
C GLU A 194 -29.83 0.61 -6.27
N ILE A 195 -29.10 1.71 -6.44
CA ILE A 195 -28.30 2.33 -5.38
C ILE A 195 -28.86 3.70 -5.09
N GLU A 196 -29.31 3.95 -3.86
CA GLU A 196 -29.75 5.28 -3.43
C GLU A 196 -28.57 6.25 -3.31
N ALA A 197 -28.66 7.44 -3.88
CA ALA A 197 -27.56 8.39 -3.90
C ALA A 197 -27.18 8.92 -2.50
N GLN A 198 -28.17 9.18 -1.64
CA GLN A 198 -27.93 9.73 -0.31
C GLN A 198 -27.45 8.68 0.68
N THR A 199 -28.15 7.55 0.75
CA THR A 199 -27.90 6.51 1.77
C THR A 199 -26.90 5.46 1.32
N ARG A 200 -26.63 5.38 0.01
CA ARG A 200 -25.84 4.35 -0.67
C ARG A 200 -26.38 2.94 -0.46
N LYS A 201 -27.63 2.80 -0.01
CA LYS A 201 -28.29 1.50 0.16
C LYS A 201 -28.46 0.85 -1.20
N ILE A 202 -28.15 -0.44 -1.27
CA ILE A 202 -28.40 -1.26 -2.44
C ILE A 202 -29.73 -1.97 -2.26
N ASN A 203 -30.69 -1.67 -3.14
CA ASN A 203 -32.03 -2.21 -3.11
C ASN A 203 -32.21 -3.20 -4.26
N GLY A 204 -32.59 -4.43 -3.95
CA GLY A 204 -33.01 -5.43 -4.93
C GLY A 204 -34.52 -5.43 -5.12
N SER A 205 -35.06 -6.50 -5.70
CA SER A 205 -36.51 -6.67 -5.93
C SER A 205 -37.33 -6.68 -4.63
N ALA A 206 -36.77 -7.20 -3.54
CA ALA A 206 -37.41 -7.25 -2.21
C ALA A 206 -37.13 -6.03 -1.32
N GLY A 207 -36.55 -4.96 -1.89
CA GLY A 207 -36.12 -3.78 -1.13
C GLY A 207 -34.66 -3.86 -0.68
N PHE A 208 -34.35 -3.28 0.47
CA PHE A 208 -32.97 -3.14 0.95
C PHE A 208 -32.28 -4.49 1.14
N SER A 209 -31.14 -4.67 0.48
CA SER A 209 -30.40 -5.93 0.47
C SER A 209 -29.56 -6.22 1.71
N GLY A 210 -29.48 -5.28 2.66
CA GLY A 210 -28.52 -5.33 3.77
C GLY A 210 -27.14 -4.75 3.42
N PHE A 211 -26.86 -4.51 2.14
CA PHE A 211 -25.57 -4.02 1.67
C PHE A 211 -25.62 -2.55 1.24
N LYS A 212 -24.52 -1.83 1.47
CA LYS A 212 -24.33 -0.47 0.97
C LYS A 212 -23.19 -0.44 -0.05
N ALA A 213 -23.36 0.38 -1.06
CA ALA A 213 -22.27 0.79 -1.93
C ALA A 213 -21.35 1.77 -1.20
N ILE A 214 -20.12 1.90 -1.70
CA ILE A 214 -19.20 2.98 -1.31
C ILE A 214 -18.94 3.86 -2.53
N GLN A 215 -18.51 5.10 -2.27
CA GLN A 215 -18.05 6.01 -3.31
C GLN A 215 -16.58 6.34 -3.10
N ILE A 216 -15.83 6.29 -4.19
CA ILE A 216 -14.42 6.67 -4.23
C ILE A 216 -14.26 7.56 -5.46
N GLU A 217 -13.93 8.83 -5.24
CA GLU A 217 -13.78 9.83 -6.31
C GLU A 217 -15.05 9.95 -7.16
N GLY A 218 -16.22 9.92 -6.52
CA GLY A 218 -17.53 9.98 -7.18
C GLY A 218 -17.96 8.70 -7.91
N ALA A 219 -17.10 7.69 -8.03
CA ALA A 219 -17.45 6.41 -8.63
C ALA A 219 -18.05 5.47 -7.59
N TYR A 220 -19.16 4.79 -7.94
CA TYR A 220 -19.76 3.77 -7.08
C TYR A 220 -18.99 2.45 -7.14
N TYR A 221 -18.86 1.84 -5.98
CA TYR A 221 -18.29 0.51 -5.77
C TYR A 221 -19.28 -0.34 -4.99
N VAL A 222 -19.46 -1.59 -5.42
CA VAL A 222 -20.41 -2.54 -4.84
C VAL A 222 -19.69 -3.77 -4.29
N PRO A 223 -20.17 -4.40 -3.21
CA PRO A 223 -19.56 -5.62 -2.69
C PRO A 223 -19.53 -6.70 -3.78
N LEU A 224 -18.34 -7.22 -4.08
CA LEU A 224 -18.09 -8.12 -5.21
C LEU A 224 -18.97 -9.37 -5.15
N ARG A 225 -19.08 -10.00 -3.97
CA ARG A 225 -19.90 -11.20 -3.78
C ARG A 225 -21.39 -10.93 -4.04
N TYR A 226 -21.90 -9.80 -3.53
CA TYR A 226 -23.29 -9.41 -3.76
C TYR A 226 -23.53 -9.15 -5.25
N ALA A 227 -22.65 -8.38 -5.90
CA ALA A 227 -22.73 -8.08 -7.32
C ALA A 227 -22.68 -9.35 -8.20
N ALA A 228 -21.76 -10.28 -7.89
CA ALA A 228 -21.69 -11.58 -8.57
C ALA A 228 -23.02 -12.35 -8.47
N GLY A 229 -23.61 -12.44 -7.29
CA GLY A 229 -24.92 -13.06 -7.09
C GLY A 229 -26.02 -12.41 -7.94
N MET A 230 -26.05 -11.07 -8.03
CA MET A 230 -26.98 -10.34 -8.88
C MET A 230 -26.76 -10.59 -10.39
N ALA A 231 -25.54 -10.90 -10.79
CA ALA A 231 -25.20 -11.30 -12.15
C ALA A 231 -25.51 -12.79 -12.45
N GLY A 232 -25.95 -13.55 -11.45
CA GLY A 232 -26.10 -15.01 -11.56
C GLY A 232 -24.76 -15.75 -11.58
N ALA A 233 -23.69 -15.11 -11.12
CA ALA A 233 -22.35 -15.68 -11.04
C ALA A 233 -22.03 -16.13 -9.60
N SER A 234 -21.20 -17.18 -9.50
CA SER A 234 -20.70 -17.71 -8.23
C SER A 234 -19.19 -17.54 -8.15
N ILE A 235 -18.67 -17.30 -6.94
CA ILE A 235 -17.22 -17.33 -6.70
C ILE A 235 -16.78 -18.80 -6.68
N VAL A 236 -15.90 -19.17 -7.61
CA VAL A 236 -15.37 -20.55 -7.71
C VAL A 236 -14.04 -20.67 -6.97
N SER A 237 -13.20 -19.63 -7.06
CA SER A 237 -11.93 -19.56 -6.34
C SER A 237 -11.67 -18.13 -5.85
N ALA A 238 -11.03 -18.01 -4.69
CA ALA A 238 -10.60 -16.73 -4.14
C ALA A 238 -9.35 -16.95 -3.28
N ASP A 239 -8.23 -16.38 -3.71
CA ASP A 239 -6.96 -16.44 -3.00
C ASP A 239 -6.37 -15.03 -2.82
N SER A 240 -5.10 -14.94 -2.41
CA SER A 240 -4.42 -13.66 -2.16
C SER A 240 -4.06 -12.87 -3.42
N ARG A 241 -4.22 -13.45 -4.61
CA ARG A 241 -3.82 -12.85 -5.90
C ARG A 241 -4.97 -12.76 -6.90
N SER A 242 -5.99 -13.60 -6.77
CA SER A 242 -7.04 -13.71 -7.76
C SER A 242 -8.39 -14.10 -7.18
N ILE A 243 -9.44 -13.67 -7.87
CA ILE A 243 -10.82 -14.09 -7.65
C ILE A 243 -11.38 -14.57 -8.98
N GLU A 244 -12.02 -15.73 -8.96
CA GLU A 244 -12.67 -16.30 -10.14
C GLU A 244 -14.18 -16.40 -9.95
N LEU A 245 -14.91 -15.87 -10.93
CA LEU A 245 -16.35 -15.96 -11.02
C LEU A 245 -16.75 -16.88 -12.18
N SER A 246 -17.72 -17.76 -11.96
CA SER A 246 -18.35 -18.54 -13.02
C SER A 246 -19.81 -18.12 -13.18
N THR A 247 -20.23 -17.92 -14.42
CA THR A 247 -21.65 -17.75 -14.80
C THR A 247 -22.32 -19.08 -15.14
N LYS A 248 -21.53 -20.15 -15.33
CA LYS A 248 -22.02 -21.51 -15.50
C LYS A 248 -22.43 -22.06 -14.13
N ARG A 249 -23.67 -22.53 -14.03
CA ARG A 249 -24.16 -23.29 -12.88
C ARG A 249 -23.69 -24.73 -12.97
#